data_AF-A0A0E3PTN8-F1
#
_entry.id   AF-A0A0E3PTN8-F1
#
_cell.length_a   1.000
_cell.length_b   1.000
_cell.length_c   1.000
_cell.angle_alpha   90.00
_cell.angle_beta   90.00
_cell.angle_gamma   90.00
#
_symmetry.space_group_name_H-M   'P 1'
#
loop_
_entity.id
_entity.type
_entity.pdbx_description
1 polymer ?
#
loop_
_entity_poly.entity_id
_entity_poly.type
_entity_poly.pdbx_seq_one_letter_code
_entity_poly.pdbx_strand_id
1 'polypeptide(L)'
;MNLKRFKAVALAIFVLTLILALAGTCTAASVEIRGAPLDTGSTESQNISWDFRTFPAFAFNANKYSNYVSGVGEHLYFEDKGNSPALGKDNPSASTIDEGELFYTTKQFPSKYKVFSEEENVTKLSFFYMMHLFGKPYCTIDNDATHLAKMLYQQGASDKKTLKAGETWDIAGGYSLILNGIDVNGNKCYFSLYQNGKELDTAVISTDGTIDDRIFTADAEFGDNDTHIYFVTFVDSVFASADTDFAVFKYTWLIDKDKPLSIESGDEFGKFEVDQALENLIVMSNSDAITINVDADSKTNITDEWYFKTSDAEKGSNGGYVIFPAKTVILAEQSPATATGTATGTAGTDTSSPASSNVQVQEDNSTQTKAITETSSGNSGEVYGTSSEVPAEAETPVSSSSEAATSSGFGGFLAFVSLVSIVYCFKRNQI
;
A
#
# COMPACT_ATOMS: atom_id res chain seq x y z
N MET A 1 53.23 -7.16 -26.79
CA MET A 1 51.92 -6.67 -27.28
C MET A 1 52.16 -5.41 -28.11
N ASN A 2 51.65 -5.33 -29.34
CA ASN A 2 51.93 -4.21 -30.24
C ASN A 2 51.22 -2.93 -29.75
N LEU A 3 51.82 -1.74 -29.90
CA LEU A 3 51.39 -0.48 -29.26
C LEU A 3 49.91 -0.13 -29.49
N LYS A 4 49.36 -0.50 -30.66
CA LYS A 4 47.92 -0.36 -30.98
C LYS A 4 47.01 -1.23 -30.10
N ARG A 5 47.41 -2.47 -29.80
CA ARG A 5 46.65 -3.37 -28.92
C ARG A 5 46.71 -2.93 -27.46
N PHE A 6 47.84 -2.38 -27.02
CA PHE A 6 47.95 -1.81 -25.67
C PHE A 6 47.05 -0.58 -25.49
N LYS A 7 46.98 0.32 -26.48
CA LYS A 7 46.07 1.47 -26.44
C LYS A 7 44.58 1.08 -26.46
N ALA A 8 44.22 0.06 -27.24
CA ALA A 8 42.84 -0.44 -27.29
C ALA A 8 42.41 -1.09 -25.95
N VAL A 9 43.29 -1.88 -25.33
CA VAL A 9 43.02 -2.50 -24.02
C VAL A 9 42.97 -1.44 -22.92
N ALA A 10 43.86 -0.45 -22.92
CA ALA A 10 43.83 0.65 -21.96
C ALA A 10 42.56 1.51 -22.09
N LEU A 11 42.10 1.77 -23.31
CA LEU A 11 40.85 2.49 -23.56
C LEU A 11 39.63 1.68 -23.11
N ALA A 12 39.61 0.36 -23.37
CA ALA A 12 38.52 -0.51 -22.93
C ALA A 12 38.44 -0.62 -21.40
N ILE A 13 39.59 -0.71 -20.71
CA ILE A 13 39.64 -0.70 -19.24
C ILE A 13 39.19 0.66 -18.70
N PHE A 14 39.62 1.77 -19.30
CA PHE A 14 39.22 3.11 -18.87
C PHE A 14 37.71 3.35 -19.05
N VAL A 15 37.13 2.92 -20.17
CA VAL A 15 35.68 2.99 -20.43
C VAL A 15 34.91 2.10 -19.47
N LEU A 16 35.38 0.89 -19.18
CA LEU A 16 34.76 -0.01 -18.20
C LEU A 16 34.79 0.59 -16.79
N THR A 17 35.93 1.15 -16.35
CA THR A 17 36.03 1.82 -15.04
C THR A 17 35.17 3.09 -14.96
N LEU A 18 34.98 3.80 -16.06
CA LEU A 18 34.11 4.98 -16.11
C LEU A 18 32.62 4.60 -16.06
N ILE A 19 32.23 3.48 -16.69
CA ILE A 19 30.86 2.94 -16.61
C ILE A 19 30.55 2.45 -15.19
N LEU A 20 31.52 1.81 -14.50
CA LEU A 20 31.37 1.38 -13.11
C LEU A 20 31.39 2.55 -12.10
N ALA A 21 32.08 3.65 -12.40
CA ALA A 21 32.10 4.84 -11.54
C ALA A 21 30.87 5.75 -11.70
N LEU A 22 30.12 5.62 -12.82
CA LEU A 22 28.85 6.32 -13.07
C LEU A 22 27.62 5.52 -12.64
N ALA A 23 27.79 4.23 -12.31
CA ALA A 23 26.81 3.48 -11.54
C ALA A 23 26.88 3.95 -10.07
N GLY A 24 26.48 5.19 -9.82
CA GLY A 24 26.09 5.59 -8.48
C GLY A 24 25.04 4.59 -8.02
N THR A 25 25.34 3.85 -6.96
CA THR A 25 24.35 3.02 -6.30
C THR A 25 23.29 3.99 -5.78
N CYS A 26 22.23 4.21 -6.56
CA CYS A 26 21.00 4.79 -6.05
C CYS A 26 20.48 3.78 -5.02
N THR A 27 20.91 3.92 -3.78
CA THR A 27 20.34 3.17 -2.67
C THR A 27 18.96 3.76 -2.48
N ALA A 28 17.93 3.04 -2.93
CA ALA A 28 16.55 3.46 -2.72
C ALA A 28 16.35 3.76 -1.23
N ALA A 29 15.90 4.97 -0.91
CA ALA A 29 15.63 5.34 0.47
C ALA A 29 14.53 4.44 1.02
N SER A 30 14.77 3.80 2.16
CA SER A 30 13.77 3.02 2.86
C SER A 30 13.23 3.79 4.06
N VAL A 31 11.94 3.64 4.33
CA VAL A 31 11.24 4.23 5.47
C VAL A 31 10.68 3.10 6.32
N GLU A 32 10.83 3.22 7.63
CA GLU A 32 10.20 2.33 8.60
C GLU A 32 8.85 2.92 9.03
N ILE A 33 7.79 2.13 8.91
CA ILE A 33 6.49 2.42 9.51
C ILE A 33 6.41 1.55 10.76
N ARG A 34 6.35 2.17 11.94
CA ARG A 34 6.29 1.46 13.23
C ARG A 34 4.86 1.40 13.78
N GLY A 35 4.54 0.30 14.45
CA GLY A 35 3.36 0.19 15.31
C GLY A 35 3.55 0.85 16.67
N ALA A 36 2.48 0.83 17.46
CA ALA A 36 2.45 1.31 18.82
C ALA A 36 3.32 0.39 19.70
N PRO A 37 4.24 0.97 20.49
CA PRO A 37 5.04 0.20 21.43
C PRO A 37 4.20 -0.37 22.57
N LEU A 38 4.47 -1.62 22.92
CA LEU A 38 3.95 -2.29 24.11
C LEU A 38 5.09 -2.55 25.09
N ASP A 39 4.88 -2.23 26.37
CA ASP A 39 5.80 -2.56 27.45
C ASP A 39 5.38 -3.90 28.05
N THR A 40 6.18 -4.93 27.81
CA THR A 40 5.92 -6.30 28.28
C THR A 40 5.71 -6.39 29.79
N GLY A 41 6.31 -5.51 30.59
CA GLY A 41 6.09 -5.50 32.04
C GLY A 41 4.81 -4.82 32.53
N SER A 42 4.07 -4.18 31.62
CA SER A 42 2.83 -3.46 31.91
C SER A 42 1.63 -4.02 31.15
N THR A 43 1.87 -4.68 30.01
CA THR A 43 0.84 -5.24 29.13
C THR A 43 0.56 -6.69 29.48
N GLU A 44 -0.69 -6.99 29.84
CA GLU A 44 -1.15 -8.38 30.00
C GLU A 44 -1.03 -9.15 28.66
N SER A 45 -0.75 -10.45 28.70
CA SER A 45 -0.49 -11.25 27.48
C SER A 45 -1.63 -11.16 26.46
N GLN A 46 -2.90 -11.29 26.89
CA GLN A 46 -4.06 -11.18 26.02
C GLN A 46 -4.29 -9.78 25.41
N ASN A 47 -3.57 -8.77 25.89
CA ASN A 47 -3.66 -7.40 25.37
C ASN A 47 -2.53 -7.08 24.37
N ILE A 48 -1.65 -8.05 24.06
CA ILE A 48 -0.63 -7.91 23.04
C ILE A 48 -1.30 -8.05 21.67
N SER A 49 -1.64 -6.91 21.08
CA SER A 49 -2.44 -6.84 19.86
C SER A 49 -2.20 -5.55 19.10
N TRP A 50 -2.18 -5.64 17.77
CA TRP A 50 -2.07 -4.53 16.85
C TRP A 50 -3.10 -4.61 15.74
N ASP A 51 -3.80 -3.51 15.48
CA ASP A 51 -4.74 -3.34 14.38
C ASP A 51 -4.50 -2.01 13.66
N PHE A 52 -5.39 -1.61 12.76
CA PHE A 52 -5.27 -0.37 11.99
C PHE A 52 -5.08 0.91 12.83
N ARG A 53 -5.46 0.92 14.11
CA ARG A 53 -5.33 2.06 15.04
C ARG A 53 -3.95 2.12 15.66
N THR A 54 -3.35 0.96 15.89
CA THR A 54 -2.08 0.82 16.60
C THR A 54 -0.94 0.42 15.67
N PHE A 55 -1.19 0.07 14.41
CA PHE A 55 -0.14 -0.14 13.42
C PHE A 55 -0.47 0.51 12.08
N PRO A 56 0.10 1.70 11.78
CA PRO A 56 -0.17 2.43 10.53
C PRO A 56 0.27 1.73 9.24
N ALA A 57 1.02 0.63 9.33
CA ALA A 57 1.34 -0.20 8.16
C ALA A 57 0.17 -1.09 7.74
N PHE A 58 -0.78 -1.35 8.65
CA PHE A 58 -2.05 -1.94 8.29
C PHE A 58 -2.92 -0.93 7.56
N ALA A 59 -3.59 -1.42 6.54
CA ALA A 59 -4.41 -0.57 5.73
C ALA A 59 -5.62 -0.04 6.51
N PHE A 60 -5.92 1.23 6.27
CA PHE A 60 -7.07 1.91 6.86
C PHE A 60 -7.72 2.80 5.81
N ASN A 61 -9.04 2.75 5.74
CA ASN A 61 -9.82 3.71 4.98
C ASN A 61 -10.74 4.50 5.92
N ALA A 62 -10.44 5.80 6.07
CA ALA A 62 -11.16 6.69 6.98
C ALA A 62 -12.68 6.71 6.74
N ASN A 63 -13.11 6.64 5.48
CA ASN A 63 -14.54 6.62 5.15
C ASN A 63 -15.24 5.28 5.46
N LYS A 64 -14.49 4.27 5.91
CA LYS A 64 -15.00 2.95 6.33
C LYS A 64 -14.67 2.63 7.79
N TYR A 65 -14.43 3.64 8.63
CA TYR A 65 -14.02 3.44 10.02
C TYR A 65 -14.91 2.44 10.79
N SER A 66 -16.23 2.51 10.62
CA SER A 66 -17.18 1.57 11.23
C SER A 66 -16.93 0.11 10.85
N ASN A 67 -16.50 -0.15 9.61
CA ASN A 67 -16.21 -1.50 9.13
C ASN A 67 -14.95 -2.03 9.83
N TYR A 68 -13.89 -1.22 9.88
CA TYR A 68 -12.63 -1.60 10.53
C TYR A 68 -12.81 -1.84 12.04
N VAL A 69 -13.61 -1.00 12.73
CA VAL A 69 -13.97 -1.24 14.14
C VAL A 69 -14.76 -2.53 14.33
N SER A 70 -15.50 -2.98 13.31
CA SER A 70 -16.27 -4.23 13.32
C SER A 70 -15.44 -5.46 12.92
N GLY A 71 -14.10 -5.35 12.87
CA GLY A 71 -13.19 -6.45 12.58
C GLY A 71 -12.93 -6.70 11.10
N VAL A 72 -13.10 -5.70 10.23
CA VAL A 72 -12.58 -5.72 8.85
C VAL A 72 -11.09 -5.33 8.85
N GLY A 73 -10.35 -5.87 7.88
CA GLY A 73 -8.95 -5.52 7.66
C GLY A 73 -8.04 -6.46 8.42
N GLU A 74 -6.87 -5.96 8.78
CA GLU A 74 -5.76 -6.76 9.29
C GLU A 74 -5.64 -6.64 10.81
N HIS A 75 -5.30 -7.74 11.47
CA HIS A 75 -5.12 -7.79 12.92
C HIS A 75 -4.01 -8.79 13.28
N LEU A 76 -3.06 -8.36 14.10
CA LEU A 76 -1.96 -9.16 14.62
C LEU A 76 -2.11 -9.25 16.14
N TYR A 77 -2.14 -10.44 16.71
CA TYR A 77 -2.30 -10.60 18.15
C TYR A 77 -1.61 -11.86 18.68
N PHE A 78 -1.39 -11.88 19.99
CA PHE A 78 -0.78 -13.00 20.70
C PHE A 78 -1.83 -13.74 21.54
N GLU A 79 -1.80 -15.08 21.50
CA GLU A 79 -2.54 -15.97 22.38
C GLU A 79 -1.61 -17.03 22.96
N ASP A 80 -1.48 -17.04 24.28
CA ASP A 80 -0.68 -18.03 25.01
C ASP A 80 -1.30 -19.42 24.94
N LYS A 81 -0.48 -20.42 24.59
CA LYS A 81 -0.84 -21.84 24.60
C LYS A 81 -0.23 -22.60 25.78
N GLY A 82 0.60 -21.94 26.59
CA GLY A 82 1.08 -22.42 27.89
C GLY A 82 2.28 -23.38 27.84
N ASN A 83 3.03 -23.43 26.72
CA ASN A 83 4.21 -24.29 26.59
C ASN A 83 5.46 -23.63 27.20
N SER A 84 5.64 -22.33 26.97
CA SER A 84 6.65 -21.46 27.58
C SER A 84 5.98 -20.40 28.48
N PRO A 85 6.74 -19.67 29.32
CA PRO A 85 6.20 -18.50 30.00
C PRO A 85 5.65 -17.48 28.99
N ALA A 86 4.36 -17.19 29.06
CA ALA A 86 3.67 -16.27 28.15
C ALA A 86 4.33 -14.87 28.13
N LEU A 87 4.47 -14.30 26.94
CA LEU A 87 4.88 -12.90 26.78
C LEU A 87 3.88 -11.97 27.48
N GLY A 88 4.38 -11.04 28.30
CA GLY A 88 3.55 -10.03 28.96
C GLY A 88 3.85 -9.88 30.45
N LYS A 89 2.98 -9.17 31.15
CA LYS A 89 3.22 -8.65 32.52
C LYS A 89 3.56 -9.73 33.55
N ASP A 90 2.99 -10.92 33.41
CA ASP A 90 3.27 -12.04 34.32
C ASP A 90 4.67 -12.63 34.13
N ASN A 91 5.21 -12.57 32.90
CA ASN A 91 6.58 -12.97 32.57
C ASN A 91 7.27 -11.87 31.74
N PRO A 92 7.63 -10.74 32.36
CA PRO A 92 8.03 -9.52 31.64
C PRO A 92 9.30 -9.70 30.81
N SER A 93 10.16 -10.64 31.19
CA SER A 93 11.41 -10.97 30.49
C SER A 93 11.29 -12.11 29.48
N ALA A 94 10.11 -12.73 29.33
CA ALA A 94 9.90 -13.77 28.34
C ALA A 94 10.12 -13.20 26.93
N SER A 95 10.88 -13.90 26.11
CA SER A 95 11.26 -13.47 24.75
C SER A 95 11.04 -14.54 23.70
N THR A 96 10.21 -15.54 24.02
CA THR A 96 9.83 -16.62 23.09
C THR A 96 8.32 -16.57 22.92
N ILE A 97 7.90 -16.59 21.66
CA ILE A 97 6.53 -16.88 21.24
C ILE A 97 6.57 -18.31 20.73
N ASP A 98 5.81 -19.23 21.33
CA ASP A 98 5.79 -20.61 20.88
C ASP A 98 5.04 -20.77 19.56
N GLU A 99 5.14 -21.96 18.96
CA GLU A 99 4.40 -22.32 17.75
C GLU A 99 2.90 -22.06 17.90
N GLY A 100 2.35 -21.31 16.94
CA GLY A 100 0.95 -20.94 16.85
C GLY A 100 0.45 -20.01 17.95
N GLU A 101 1.31 -19.19 18.57
CA GLU A 101 0.89 -18.19 19.58
C GLU A 101 0.78 -16.77 19.00
N LEU A 102 1.40 -16.48 17.85
CA LEU A 102 1.23 -15.22 17.13
C LEU A 102 0.28 -15.44 15.96
N PHE A 103 -0.84 -14.73 15.97
CA PHE A 103 -1.86 -14.81 14.95
C PHE A 103 -1.89 -13.56 14.10
N TYR A 104 -2.04 -13.75 12.80
CA TYR A 104 -2.38 -12.72 11.84
C TYR A 104 -3.70 -13.09 11.16
N THR A 105 -4.66 -12.17 11.18
CA THR A 105 -5.94 -12.33 10.49
C THR A 105 -6.15 -11.20 9.50
N THR A 106 -6.81 -11.51 8.38
CA THR A 106 -7.28 -10.49 7.46
C THR A 106 -8.65 -10.80 6.88
N LYS A 107 -9.51 -9.78 6.82
CA LYS A 107 -10.90 -9.89 6.38
C LYS A 107 -11.20 -8.93 5.24
N GLN A 108 -11.82 -9.44 4.18
CA GLN A 108 -12.24 -8.63 3.04
C GLN A 108 -13.37 -7.64 3.39
N PHE A 109 -13.54 -6.61 2.55
CA PHE A 109 -14.61 -5.62 2.67
C PHE A 109 -15.07 -5.05 1.34
N PRO A 110 -16.37 -4.70 1.22
CA PRO A 110 -16.91 -4.16 -0.02
C PRO A 110 -16.41 -2.74 -0.28
N SER A 111 -16.12 -2.44 -1.54
CA SER A 111 -15.73 -1.14 -2.09
C SER A 111 -16.58 -0.82 -3.30
N LYS A 112 -16.98 0.44 -3.45
CA LYS A 112 -17.75 0.88 -4.62
C LYS A 112 -16.82 1.14 -5.79
N TYR A 113 -17.23 0.73 -6.99
CA TYR A 113 -16.66 1.33 -8.19
C TYR A 113 -16.93 2.83 -8.19
N LYS A 114 -15.96 3.64 -8.61
CA LYS A 114 -16.11 5.11 -8.58
C LYS A 114 -17.27 5.58 -9.46
N VAL A 115 -17.44 4.99 -10.64
CA VAL A 115 -18.59 5.31 -11.48
C VAL A 115 -19.93 5.07 -10.77
N PHE A 116 -20.04 4.01 -9.96
CA PHE A 116 -21.24 3.72 -9.18
C PHE A 116 -21.46 4.69 -8.01
N SER A 117 -20.40 5.25 -7.42
CA SER A 117 -20.53 6.21 -6.33
C SER A 117 -20.73 7.65 -6.79
N GLU A 118 -20.18 8.02 -7.95
CA GLU A 118 -20.15 9.41 -8.43
C GLU A 118 -21.21 9.70 -9.50
N GLU A 119 -21.70 8.70 -10.24
CA GLU A 119 -22.72 8.89 -11.27
C GLU A 119 -24.08 8.32 -10.84
N GLU A 120 -25.17 9.00 -11.21
CA GLU A 120 -26.53 8.57 -10.91
C GLU A 120 -27.01 7.50 -11.90
N ASN A 121 -27.89 6.61 -11.44
CA ASN A 121 -28.58 5.58 -12.24
C ASN A 121 -27.66 4.52 -12.87
N VAL A 122 -26.46 4.32 -12.34
CA VAL A 122 -25.57 3.22 -12.74
C VAL A 122 -26.16 1.89 -12.26
N THR A 123 -26.35 0.95 -13.18
CA THR A 123 -26.84 -0.40 -12.87
C THR A 123 -25.90 -1.52 -13.33
N LYS A 124 -24.97 -1.20 -14.24
CA LYS A 124 -24.01 -2.17 -14.79
C LYS A 124 -22.97 -2.65 -13.78
N LEU A 125 -22.59 -1.79 -12.84
CA LEU A 125 -21.57 -2.07 -11.83
C LEU A 125 -22.02 -1.53 -10.47
N SER A 126 -21.57 -2.15 -9.39
CA SER A 126 -21.90 -1.70 -8.04
C SER A 126 -20.68 -1.72 -7.12
N PHE A 127 -20.29 -2.91 -6.67
CA PHE A 127 -19.21 -3.11 -5.71
C PHE A 127 -18.22 -4.17 -6.20
N PHE A 128 -17.02 -4.10 -5.66
CA PHE A 128 -15.99 -5.13 -5.67
C PHE A 128 -15.46 -5.27 -4.24
N TYR A 129 -14.81 -6.37 -3.91
CA TYR A 129 -14.28 -6.59 -2.57
C TYR A 129 -12.78 -6.39 -2.54
N MET A 130 -12.31 -5.77 -1.46
CA MET A 130 -10.90 -5.51 -1.21
C MET A 130 -10.46 -6.30 0.01
N MET A 131 -9.23 -6.78 -0.02
CA MET A 131 -8.56 -7.34 1.15
C MET A 131 -7.13 -6.82 1.17
N HIS A 132 -6.61 -6.60 2.38
CA HIS A 132 -5.20 -6.24 2.55
C HIS A 132 -4.44 -7.42 3.11
N LEU A 133 -3.26 -7.66 2.56
CA LEU A 133 -2.37 -8.73 3.00
C LEU A 133 -1.01 -8.12 3.33
N PHE A 134 -0.66 -8.08 4.62
CA PHE A 134 0.55 -7.44 5.15
C PHE A 134 0.71 -5.97 4.70
N GLY A 135 -0.39 -5.23 4.68
CA GLY A 135 -0.50 -3.82 4.27
C GLY A 135 -0.50 -3.60 2.76
N LYS A 136 -0.60 -4.66 1.93
CA LYS A 136 -0.68 -4.56 0.46
C LYS A 136 -2.13 -4.74 0.00
N PRO A 137 -2.67 -3.85 -0.86
CA PRO A 137 -4.05 -3.93 -1.31
C PRO A 137 -4.26 -4.94 -2.45
N TYR A 138 -5.27 -5.77 -2.29
CA TYR A 138 -5.77 -6.72 -3.29
C TYR A 138 -7.27 -6.54 -3.50
N CYS A 139 -7.72 -6.80 -4.71
CA CYS A 139 -9.12 -7.13 -4.97
C CYS A 139 -9.31 -8.62 -4.74
N THR A 140 -10.41 -9.01 -4.12
CA THR A 140 -10.82 -10.43 -4.11
C THR A 140 -11.54 -10.74 -5.42
N ILE A 141 -11.26 -11.92 -5.97
CA ILE A 141 -11.89 -12.47 -7.17
C ILE A 141 -13.13 -13.23 -6.69
N ASP A 142 -14.25 -13.06 -7.38
CA ASP A 142 -15.56 -13.63 -7.01
C ASP A 142 -16.02 -13.38 -5.55
N ASN A 143 -15.52 -12.32 -4.91
CA ASN A 143 -15.74 -12.06 -3.47
C ASN A 143 -15.19 -13.16 -2.55
N ASP A 144 -14.16 -13.87 -3.00
CA ASP A 144 -13.47 -14.92 -2.25
C ASP A 144 -12.09 -14.43 -1.79
N ALA A 145 -11.89 -14.31 -0.49
CA ALA A 145 -10.63 -13.92 0.13
C ALA A 145 -9.47 -14.88 -0.16
N THR A 146 -9.75 -16.09 -0.63
CA THR A 146 -8.72 -17.06 -1.03
C THR A 146 -8.20 -16.81 -2.45
N HIS A 147 -8.90 -16.03 -3.28
CA HIS A 147 -8.49 -15.70 -4.64
C HIS A 147 -8.29 -14.19 -4.80
N LEU A 148 -7.05 -13.75 -4.99
CA LEU A 148 -6.68 -12.34 -4.97
C LEU A 148 -6.06 -11.86 -6.28
N ALA A 149 -6.37 -10.64 -6.68
CA ALA A 149 -5.69 -9.93 -7.74
C ALA A 149 -5.12 -8.61 -7.20
N LYS A 150 -3.86 -8.31 -7.55
CA LYS A 150 -3.22 -7.07 -7.10
C LYS A 150 -3.93 -5.86 -7.72
N MET A 151 -4.24 -4.85 -6.91
CA MET A 151 -4.72 -3.56 -7.41
C MET A 151 -3.58 -2.84 -8.14
N LEU A 152 -3.76 -2.55 -9.43
CA LEU A 152 -2.75 -1.85 -10.24
C LEU A 152 -3.03 -0.35 -10.32
N TYR A 153 -4.30 0.02 -10.50
CA TYR A 153 -4.69 1.41 -10.66
C TYR A 153 -6.13 1.64 -10.22
N GLN A 154 -6.36 2.76 -9.53
CA GLN A 154 -7.69 3.26 -9.22
C GLN A 154 -7.68 4.78 -9.30
N GLN A 155 -8.45 5.33 -10.23
CA GLN A 155 -8.53 6.77 -10.44
C GLN A 155 -9.31 7.46 -9.30
N GLY A 156 -8.84 8.63 -8.84
CA GLY A 156 -9.56 9.45 -7.89
C GLY A 156 -10.89 9.96 -8.47
N ALA A 157 -11.85 10.30 -7.60
CA ALA A 157 -13.18 10.74 -8.03
C ALA A 157 -13.16 12.07 -8.81
N SER A 158 -12.24 12.98 -8.49
CA SER A 158 -12.07 14.25 -9.20
C SER A 158 -11.10 14.17 -10.39
N ASP A 159 -10.37 13.07 -10.53
CA ASP A 159 -9.34 12.93 -11.54
C ASP A 159 -9.96 12.69 -12.92
N LYS A 160 -9.32 13.24 -13.96
CA LYS A 160 -9.73 13.09 -15.34
C LYS A 160 -8.52 12.78 -16.22
N LYS A 161 -8.72 11.91 -17.21
CA LYS A 161 -7.74 11.71 -18.28
C LYS A 161 -8.34 12.19 -19.59
N THR A 162 -7.76 13.23 -20.18
CA THR A 162 -8.08 13.62 -21.55
C THR A 162 -7.10 12.95 -22.50
N LEU A 163 -7.62 12.37 -23.59
CA LEU A 163 -6.83 11.84 -24.69
C LEU A 163 -7.32 12.45 -25.99
N LYS A 164 -6.39 12.90 -26.83
CA LYS A 164 -6.67 13.22 -28.24
C LYS A 164 -6.64 11.96 -29.08
N ALA A 165 -7.28 12.00 -30.25
CA ALA A 165 -7.19 10.90 -31.21
C ALA A 165 -5.72 10.60 -31.55
N GLY A 166 -5.34 9.32 -31.47
CA GLY A 166 -3.98 8.80 -31.61
C GLY A 166 -3.14 8.82 -30.33
N GLU A 167 -3.57 9.46 -29.24
CA GLU A 167 -2.80 9.49 -27.99
C GLU A 167 -2.98 8.20 -27.17
N THR A 168 -1.89 7.84 -26.48
CA THR A 168 -1.83 6.70 -25.56
C THR A 168 -1.82 7.17 -24.12
N TRP A 169 -2.61 6.51 -23.28
CA TRP A 169 -2.52 6.59 -21.83
C TRP A 169 -1.87 5.32 -21.28
N ASP A 170 -0.64 5.43 -20.80
CA ASP A 170 -0.02 4.40 -19.97
C ASP A 170 -0.63 4.43 -18.56
N ILE A 171 -1.25 3.33 -18.13
CA ILE A 171 -2.02 3.25 -16.88
C ILE A 171 -1.13 2.66 -15.78
N ALA A 172 -0.94 1.33 -15.78
CA ALA A 172 -0.11 0.60 -14.83
C ALA A 172 0.08 -0.84 -15.30
N GLY A 173 1.14 -1.53 -14.85
CA GLY A 173 1.34 -2.96 -15.13
C GLY A 173 1.46 -3.32 -16.63
N GLY A 174 1.89 -2.37 -17.46
CA GLY A 174 1.95 -2.53 -18.91
C GLY A 174 0.61 -2.35 -19.64
N TYR A 175 -0.48 -2.07 -18.91
CA TYR A 175 -1.76 -1.72 -19.51
C TYR A 175 -1.75 -0.28 -20.01
N SER A 176 -2.32 -0.08 -21.20
CA SER A 176 -2.45 1.23 -21.81
C SER A 176 -3.74 1.34 -22.63
N LEU A 177 -4.29 2.55 -22.74
CA LEU A 177 -5.48 2.83 -23.55
C LEU A 177 -5.14 3.81 -24.67
N ILE A 178 -5.52 3.50 -25.90
CA ILE A 178 -5.32 4.38 -27.06
C ILE A 178 -6.68 4.87 -27.54
N LEU A 179 -6.86 6.19 -27.58
CA LEU A 179 -8.04 6.76 -28.25
C LEU A 179 -7.77 6.74 -29.76
N ASN A 180 -8.40 5.83 -30.48
CA ASN A 180 -8.16 5.64 -31.90
C ASN A 180 -8.85 6.73 -32.75
N GLY A 181 -10.02 7.22 -32.32
CA GLY A 181 -10.72 8.27 -33.03
C GLY A 181 -12.06 8.66 -32.41
N ILE A 182 -12.67 9.68 -32.99
CA ILE A 182 -14.00 10.20 -32.65
C ILE A 182 -14.85 10.19 -33.90
N ASP A 183 -16.14 9.92 -33.73
CA ASP A 183 -17.06 9.91 -34.86
C ASP A 183 -17.33 11.33 -35.39
N VAL A 184 -17.80 11.40 -36.63
CA VAL A 184 -18.04 12.67 -37.33
C VAL A 184 -19.06 13.59 -36.64
N ASN A 185 -19.94 13.01 -35.80
CA ASN A 185 -20.94 13.76 -35.05
C ASN A 185 -20.40 14.26 -33.70
N GLY A 186 -19.25 13.78 -33.25
CA GLY A 186 -18.60 14.19 -32.00
C GLY A 186 -19.25 13.64 -30.74
N ASN A 187 -20.03 12.57 -30.84
CA ASN A 187 -20.75 11.95 -29.72
C ASN A 187 -20.33 10.50 -29.46
N LYS A 188 -19.43 9.93 -30.27
CA LYS A 188 -18.87 8.60 -30.05
C LYS A 188 -17.36 8.61 -30.11
N CYS A 189 -16.73 7.87 -29.21
CA CYS A 189 -15.30 7.61 -29.26
C CYS A 189 -15.04 6.13 -29.54
N TYR A 190 -13.94 5.86 -30.22
CA TYR A 190 -13.42 4.53 -30.51
C TYR A 190 -12.03 4.42 -29.88
N PHE A 191 -11.81 3.44 -29.02
CA PHE A 191 -10.54 3.24 -28.33
C PHE A 191 -10.22 1.76 -28.16
N SER A 192 -8.95 1.47 -27.92
CA SER A 192 -8.45 0.11 -27.71
C SER A 192 -7.65 0.01 -26.42
N LEU A 193 -7.88 -1.07 -25.67
CA LEU A 193 -7.12 -1.44 -24.48
C LEU A 193 -5.99 -2.40 -24.90
N TYR A 194 -4.79 -2.10 -24.44
CA TYR A 194 -3.60 -2.90 -24.68
C TYR A 194 -2.97 -3.34 -23.37
N GLN A 195 -2.19 -4.42 -23.44
CA GLN A 195 -1.23 -4.77 -22.42
C GLN A 195 0.07 -5.23 -23.08
N ASN A 196 1.19 -4.61 -22.70
CA ASN A 196 2.52 -4.92 -23.26
C ASN A 196 2.53 -4.87 -24.80
N GLY A 197 1.80 -3.92 -25.39
CA GLY A 197 1.68 -3.73 -26.84
C GLY A 197 0.75 -4.73 -27.57
N LYS A 198 0.16 -5.70 -26.87
CA LYS A 198 -0.87 -6.59 -27.43
C LYS A 198 -2.25 -5.99 -27.18
N GLU A 199 -3.06 -5.87 -28.24
CA GLU A 199 -4.47 -5.47 -28.11
C GLU A 199 -5.24 -6.54 -27.34
N LEU A 200 -5.95 -6.12 -26.30
CA LEU A 200 -6.79 -6.98 -25.50
C LEU A 200 -8.24 -6.89 -25.94
N ASP A 201 -8.75 -5.66 -26.06
CA ASP A 201 -10.13 -5.39 -26.44
C ASP A 201 -10.27 -3.97 -27.01
N THR A 202 -11.40 -3.71 -27.65
CA THR A 202 -11.67 -2.51 -28.40
C THR A 202 -13.14 -2.11 -28.23
N ALA A 203 -13.40 -0.81 -28.01
CA ALA A 203 -14.73 -0.31 -27.70
C ALA A 203 -15.14 0.89 -28.54
N VAL A 204 -16.43 0.97 -28.87
CA VAL A 204 -17.08 2.18 -29.39
C VAL A 204 -18.11 2.63 -28.36
N ILE A 205 -17.87 3.78 -27.74
CA ILE A 205 -18.71 4.30 -26.65
C ILE A 205 -19.38 5.60 -27.08
N SER A 206 -20.70 5.66 -26.89
CA SER A 206 -21.55 6.81 -27.22
C SER A 206 -21.92 7.60 -25.97
N THR A 207 -21.74 8.91 -25.99
CA THR A 207 -22.13 9.79 -24.86
C THR A 207 -23.61 10.14 -24.85
N ASP A 208 -24.34 9.86 -25.93
CA ASP A 208 -25.79 10.07 -26.03
C ASP A 208 -26.63 8.95 -25.42
N GLY A 209 -25.98 7.86 -24.98
CA GLY A 209 -26.64 6.72 -24.36
C GLY A 209 -27.00 6.94 -22.89
N THR A 210 -27.42 5.85 -22.24
CA THR A 210 -27.54 5.79 -20.79
C THR A 210 -26.16 5.92 -20.11
N ILE A 211 -26.15 6.12 -18.79
CA ILE A 211 -24.90 6.16 -18.04
C ILE A 211 -24.12 4.84 -18.17
N ASP A 212 -24.83 3.70 -18.24
CA ASP A 212 -24.23 2.37 -18.36
C ASP A 212 -23.62 2.14 -19.75
N ASP A 213 -24.19 2.73 -20.80
CA ASP A 213 -23.64 2.68 -22.17
C ASP A 213 -22.28 3.38 -22.27
N ARG A 214 -21.96 4.24 -21.30
CA ARG A 214 -20.72 5.01 -21.22
C ARG A 214 -19.64 4.31 -20.39
N ILE A 215 -19.95 3.15 -19.82
CA ILE A 215 -19.04 2.33 -19.03
C ILE A 215 -18.49 1.20 -19.90
N PHE A 216 -17.17 1.21 -20.10
CA PHE A 216 -16.46 0.08 -20.68
C PHE A 216 -15.91 -0.83 -19.57
N THR A 217 -16.06 -2.13 -19.77
CA THR A 217 -15.55 -3.19 -18.90
C THR A 217 -14.79 -4.17 -19.79
N ALA A 218 -13.63 -4.65 -19.34
CA ALA A 218 -12.96 -5.78 -19.96
C ALA A 218 -12.87 -6.92 -18.93
N ASP A 219 -13.17 -8.12 -19.41
CA ASP A 219 -13.19 -9.35 -18.63
C ASP A 219 -12.35 -10.45 -19.30
N ALA A 220 -11.91 -11.41 -18.48
CA ALA A 220 -11.12 -12.56 -18.91
C ALA A 220 -11.21 -13.67 -17.86
N GLU A 221 -10.88 -14.90 -18.25
CA GLU A 221 -10.73 -16.02 -17.32
C GLU A 221 -9.41 -15.91 -16.54
N PHE A 222 -9.46 -15.83 -15.20
CA PHE A 222 -8.28 -15.86 -14.32
C PHE A 222 -8.64 -16.14 -12.85
N GLY A 223 -7.65 -16.59 -12.06
CA GLY A 223 -7.82 -16.83 -10.62
C GLY A 223 -8.46 -18.18 -10.32
N ASP A 224 -9.77 -18.28 -10.52
CA ASP A 224 -10.61 -19.45 -10.20
C ASP A 224 -11.10 -20.22 -11.44
N ASN A 225 -10.63 -19.82 -12.63
CA ASN A 225 -11.06 -20.32 -13.94
C ASN A 225 -12.49 -19.91 -14.36
N ASP A 226 -13.02 -18.82 -13.80
CA ASP A 226 -14.22 -18.13 -14.31
C ASP A 226 -13.85 -16.75 -14.88
N THR A 227 -14.80 -16.14 -15.60
CA THR A 227 -14.65 -14.85 -16.26
C THR A 227 -14.89 -13.71 -15.29
N HIS A 228 -13.86 -12.90 -15.06
CA HIS A 228 -13.88 -11.78 -14.13
C HIS A 228 -13.52 -10.47 -14.81
N ILE A 229 -14.13 -9.38 -14.33
CA ILE A 229 -13.78 -8.03 -14.78
C ILE A 229 -12.42 -7.65 -14.22
N TYR A 230 -11.47 -7.31 -15.10
CA TYR A 230 -10.15 -6.82 -14.68
C TYR A 230 -9.93 -5.34 -14.98
N PHE A 231 -10.77 -4.74 -15.83
CA PHE A 231 -10.67 -3.34 -16.21
C PHE A 231 -12.04 -2.68 -16.31
N VAL A 232 -12.14 -1.46 -15.80
CA VAL A 232 -13.31 -0.59 -15.92
C VAL A 232 -12.85 0.81 -16.28
N THR A 233 -13.56 1.49 -17.18
CA THR A 233 -13.41 2.94 -17.38
C THR A 233 -14.73 3.58 -17.82
N PHE A 234 -14.91 4.85 -17.48
CA PHE A 234 -16.09 5.63 -17.88
C PHE A 234 -15.70 6.73 -18.86
N VAL A 235 -16.46 6.88 -19.94
CA VAL A 235 -16.30 7.97 -20.90
C VAL A 235 -17.17 9.15 -20.47
N ASP A 236 -16.54 10.19 -19.93
CA ASP A 236 -17.18 11.40 -19.37
C ASP A 236 -17.64 12.39 -20.44
N SER A 237 -16.88 12.53 -21.52
CA SER A 237 -17.26 13.37 -22.65
C SER A 237 -16.44 13.02 -23.88
N VAL A 238 -17.00 13.35 -25.03
CA VAL A 238 -16.37 13.26 -26.34
C VAL A 238 -16.53 14.63 -26.97
N PHE A 239 -15.47 15.13 -27.59
CA PHE A 239 -15.46 16.43 -28.24
C PHE A 239 -14.79 16.30 -29.60
N ALA A 240 -15.50 16.74 -30.64
CA ALA A 240 -14.95 16.88 -31.98
C ALA A 240 -14.97 18.35 -32.41
N SER A 241 -13.90 18.79 -33.04
CA SER A 241 -13.82 20.12 -33.64
C SER A 241 -12.98 20.10 -34.91
N ALA A 242 -12.91 21.24 -35.61
CA ALA A 242 -12.10 21.34 -36.84
C ALA A 242 -10.61 21.05 -36.59
N ASP A 243 -10.10 21.35 -35.39
CA ASP A 243 -8.67 21.34 -35.08
C ASP A 243 -8.28 20.27 -34.06
N THR A 244 -9.21 19.79 -33.23
CA THR A 244 -8.90 18.82 -32.17
C THR A 244 -10.09 17.96 -31.79
N ASP A 245 -9.85 16.66 -31.78
CA ASP A 245 -10.76 15.61 -31.34
C ASP A 245 -10.20 14.96 -30.08
N PHE A 246 -10.96 14.97 -28.98
CA PHE A 246 -10.56 14.34 -27.72
C PHE A 246 -11.72 13.71 -26.95
N ALA A 247 -11.40 12.73 -26.12
CA ALA A 247 -12.32 12.14 -25.16
C ALA A 247 -11.76 12.30 -23.74
N VAL A 248 -12.67 12.39 -22.77
CA VAL A 248 -12.34 12.46 -21.34
C VAL A 248 -12.78 11.17 -20.67
N PHE A 249 -11.83 10.51 -20.02
CA PHE A 249 -12.00 9.28 -19.26
C PHE A 249 -11.94 9.56 -17.76
N LYS A 250 -12.80 8.89 -17.01
CA LYS A 250 -12.87 8.92 -15.55
C LYS A 250 -13.06 7.53 -14.97
N TYR A 251 -12.90 7.45 -13.64
CA TYR A 251 -13.24 6.31 -12.81
C TYR A 251 -12.58 5.00 -13.24
N THR A 252 -11.39 5.09 -13.85
CA THR A 252 -10.66 3.91 -14.30
C THR A 252 -10.21 3.06 -13.12
N TRP A 253 -10.45 1.76 -13.22
CA TRP A 253 -10.09 0.75 -12.22
C TRP A 253 -9.46 -0.44 -12.92
N LEU A 254 -8.35 -0.96 -12.36
CA LEU A 254 -7.55 -2.01 -12.98
C LEU A 254 -6.92 -2.93 -11.92
N ILE A 255 -7.06 -4.23 -12.13
CA ILE A 255 -6.35 -5.29 -11.39
C ILE A 255 -5.40 -6.06 -12.29
N ASP A 256 -4.40 -6.68 -11.68
CA ASP A 256 -3.46 -7.58 -12.35
C ASP A 256 -4.09 -8.97 -12.53
N LYS A 257 -4.63 -9.24 -13.72
CA LYS A 257 -5.24 -10.54 -14.04
C LYS A 257 -4.22 -11.66 -14.29
N ASP A 258 -2.96 -11.32 -14.58
CA ASP A 258 -1.96 -12.31 -15.02
C ASP A 258 -1.23 -12.98 -13.87
N LYS A 259 -1.36 -12.43 -12.65
CA LYS A 259 -0.73 -12.94 -11.43
C LYS A 259 -1.74 -13.02 -10.29
N PRO A 260 -2.81 -13.82 -10.44
CA PRO A 260 -3.69 -14.10 -9.32
C PRO A 260 -2.89 -14.82 -8.22
N LEU A 261 -3.25 -14.54 -6.98
CA LEU A 261 -2.72 -15.20 -5.79
C LEU A 261 -3.84 -16.06 -5.21
N SER A 262 -3.65 -17.37 -5.21
CA SER A 262 -4.47 -18.32 -4.45
C SER A 262 -3.88 -18.47 -3.05
N ILE A 263 -4.74 -18.58 -2.04
CA ILE A 263 -4.36 -18.81 -0.64
C ILE A 263 -5.08 -20.06 -0.16
N GLU A 264 -4.30 -21.08 0.18
CA GLU A 264 -4.78 -22.36 0.70
C GLU A 264 -4.28 -22.58 2.13
N SER A 265 -4.96 -23.46 2.88
CA SER A 265 -4.47 -23.87 4.20
C SER A 265 -3.13 -24.58 4.05
N GLY A 266 -2.18 -24.23 4.92
CA GLY A 266 -0.79 -24.70 4.84
C GLY A 266 0.13 -23.82 3.98
N ASP A 267 -0.38 -22.79 3.29
CA ASP A 267 0.49 -21.83 2.60
C ASP A 267 1.32 -21.02 3.62
N GLU A 268 2.59 -20.77 3.29
CA GLU A 268 3.52 -20.06 4.15
C GLU A 268 3.73 -18.60 3.71
N PHE A 269 3.68 -17.68 4.67
CA PHE A 269 3.99 -16.26 4.51
C PHE A 269 5.04 -15.82 5.53
N GLY A 270 6.30 -16.03 5.19
CA GLY A 270 7.41 -15.77 6.11
C GLY A 270 7.39 -16.78 7.26
N LYS A 271 7.17 -16.30 8.49
CA LYS A 271 7.01 -17.16 9.67
C LYS A 271 5.58 -17.63 9.91
N PHE A 272 4.61 -17.16 9.13
CA PHE A 272 3.22 -17.55 9.25
C PHE A 272 2.88 -18.73 8.33
N GLU A 273 1.99 -19.59 8.78
CA GLU A 273 1.31 -20.61 7.98
C GLU A 273 -0.20 -20.38 8.05
N VAL A 274 -0.91 -20.63 6.95
CA VAL A 274 -2.37 -20.44 6.87
C VAL A 274 -3.10 -21.56 7.60
N ASP A 275 -3.67 -21.23 8.76
CA ASP A 275 -4.55 -22.12 9.53
C ASP A 275 -5.92 -22.29 8.85
N GLN A 276 -6.47 -21.18 8.34
CA GLN A 276 -7.81 -21.15 7.73
C GLN A 276 -7.83 -20.22 6.52
N ALA A 277 -8.29 -20.76 5.39
CA ALA A 277 -8.58 -20.03 4.17
C ALA A 277 -10.10 -20.12 3.91
N LEU A 278 -10.84 -19.07 4.26
CA LEU A 278 -12.28 -18.97 4.10
C LEU A 278 -12.64 -17.86 3.11
N GLU A 279 -13.82 -17.96 2.49
CA GLU A 279 -14.33 -17.00 1.50
C GLU A 279 -14.26 -15.54 1.96
N ASN A 280 -14.33 -15.26 3.27
CA ASN A 280 -14.29 -13.90 3.79
C ASN A 280 -13.14 -13.59 4.76
N LEU A 281 -12.32 -14.59 5.14
CA LEU A 281 -11.35 -14.48 6.23
C LEU A 281 -10.16 -15.41 5.98
N ILE A 282 -8.96 -14.87 6.16
CA ILE A 282 -7.73 -15.64 6.28
C ILE A 282 -7.22 -15.55 7.71
N VAL A 283 -6.89 -16.69 8.30
CA VAL A 283 -6.24 -16.83 9.62
C VAL A 283 -4.92 -17.52 9.43
N MET A 284 -3.86 -16.94 9.99
CA MET A 284 -2.53 -17.49 9.97
C MET A 284 -1.94 -17.47 11.37
N SER A 285 -1.12 -18.45 11.70
CA SER A 285 -0.34 -18.50 12.93
C SER A 285 1.11 -18.84 12.64
N ASN A 286 2.02 -18.54 13.57
CA ASN A 286 3.43 -18.84 13.33
C ASN A 286 3.69 -20.36 13.34
N SER A 287 4.30 -20.89 12.28
CA SER A 287 4.54 -22.33 12.12
C SER A 287 5.66 -22.89 13.00
N ASP A 288 6.53 -22.02 13.51
CA ASP A 288 7.63 -22.35 14.41
C ASP A 288 7.71 -21.32 15.55
N ALA A 289 8.34 -21.71 16.66
CA ALA A 289 8.64 -20.78 17.74
C ALA A 289 9.49 -19.58 17.27
N ILE A 290 9.14 -18.38 17.74
CA ILE A 290 9.83 -17.13 17.44
C ILE A 290 10.56 -16.65 18.68
N THR A 291 11.89 -16.74 18.67
CA THR A 291 12.73 -16.05 19.66
C THR A 291 12.89 -14.58 19.27
N ILE A 292 12.36 -13.69 20.10
CA ILE A 292 12.50 -12.23 19.99
C ILE A 292 13.92 -11.86 20.40
N ASN A 293 14.64 -11.19 19.50
CA ASN A 293 15.90 -10.55 19.85
C ASN A 293 15.59 -9.29 20.69
N VAL A 294 16.09 -9.26 21.93
CA VAL A 294 15.88 -8.18 22.91
C VAL A 294 17.09 -7.24 23.05
N ASP A 295 17.96 -7.21 22.05
CA ASP A 295 19.00 -6.18 21.93
C ASP A 295 18.43 -4.95 21.23
N ALA A 296 18.77 -3.74 21.68
CA ALA A 296 18.27 -2.52 21.09
C ALA A 296 18.47 -2.47 19.56
N ASP A 297 17.41 -2.02 18.88
CA ASP A 297 17.34 -1.88 17.42
C ASP A 297 17.49 -3.17 16.60
N SER A 298 17.61 -4.32 17.25
CA SER A 298 17.58 -5.61 16.56
C SER A 298 16.20 -5.87 15.93
N LYS A 299 16.24 -6.50 14.76
CA LYS A 299 15.04 -6.92 14.03
C LYS A 299 14.82 -8.40 14.22
N THR A 300 13.63 -8.77 14.67
CA THR A 300 13.14 -10.14 14.60
C THR A 300 12.20 -10.23 13.41
N ASN A 301 12.70 -10.72 12.27
CA ASN A 301 11.91 -10.79 11.04
C ASN A 301 10.74 -11.77 11.16
N ILE A 302 9.58 -11.34 10.67
CA ILE A 302 8.35 -12.14 10.56
C ILE A 302 8.08 -12.45 9.09
N THR A 303 8.18 -11.44 8.22
CA THR A 303 8.21 -11.59 6.76
C THR A 303 9.39 -10.82 6.19
N ASP A 304 9.53 -10.77 4.87
CA ASP A 304 10.57 -9.95 4.21
C ASP A 304 10.44 -8.45 4.50
N GLU A 305 9.20 -7.98 4.73
CA GLU A 305 8.92 -6.57 4.96
C GLU A 305 8.57 -6.27 6.43
N TRP A 306 8.12 -7.27 7.19
CA TRP A 306 7.62 -7.14 8.56
C TRP A 306 8.56 -7.75 9.59
N TYR A 307 8.74 -7.06 10.71
CA TYR A 307 9.58 -7.50 11.81
C TYR A 307 9.13 -6.89 13.14
N PHE A 308 9.48 -7.52 14.25
CA PHE A 308 9.47 -6.85 15.55
C PHE A 308 10.79 -6.12 15.77
N LYS A 309 10.71 -4.95 16.40
CA LYS A 309 11.84 -4.30 17.06
C LYS A 309 11.58 -4.21 18.55
N THR A 310 12.66 -4.22 19.31
CA THR A 310 12.61 -4.10 20.76
C THR A 310 13.53 -3.01 21.29
N SER A 311 13.30 -2.61 22.54
CA SER A 311 14.35 -2.02 23.37
C SER A 311 15.36 -3.10 23.81
N ASP A 312 16.41 -2.68 24.53
CA ASP A 312 17.20 -3.62 25.32
C ASP A 312 16.32 -4.32 26.38
N ALA A 313 16.75 -5.50 26.81
CA ALA A 313 16.25 -6.16 28.01
C ALA A 313 16.31 -5.21 29.23
N GLU A 314 15.35 -5.38 30.16
CA GLU A 314 15.20 -4.58 31.38
C GLU A 314 14.92 -3.07 31.17
N LYS A 315 14.66 -2.62 29.93
CA LYS A 315 14.25 -1.23 29.65
C LYS A 315 12.74 -1.01 29.68
N GLY A 316 11.96 -2.08 29.77
CA GLY A 316 10.53 -2.03 30.10
C GLY A 316 10.30 -2.05 31.61
N SER A 317 9.04 -1.95 32.02
CA SER A 317 8.66 -2.05 33.43
C SER A 317 8.93 -3.46 33.97
N ASN A 318 9.09 -3.60 35.29
CA ASN A 318 9.22 -4.90 35.96
C ASN A 318 10.29 -5.85 35.40
N GLY A 319 11.37 -5.32 34.82
CA GLY A 319 12.45 -6.11 34.22
C GLY A 319 12.16 -6.60 32.80
N GLY A 320 11.10 -6.10 32.17
CA GLY A 320 10.76 -6.42 30.79
C GLY A 320 11.42 -5.52 29.76
N TYR A 321 10.85 -5.48 28.57
CA TYR A 321 11.29 -4.69 27.42
C TYR A 321 10.09 -4.14 26.62
N VAL A 322 10.37 -3.15 25.77
CA VAL A 322 9.37 -2.58 24.86
C VAL A 322 9.45 -3.29 23.51
N ILE A 323 8.31 -3.65 22.92
CA ILE A 323 8.19 -4.30 21.61
C ILE A 323 7.17 -3.60 20.71
N PHE A 324 7.43 -3.55 19.40
CA PHE A 324 6.47 -3.14 18.38
C PHE A 324 6.73 -3.81 17.03
N PRO A 325 5.69 -4.09 16.24
CA PRO A 325 5.85 -4.49 14.86
C PRO A 325 6.24 -3.28 14.01
N ALA A 326 7.00 -3.51 12.95
CA ALA A 326 7.42 -2.50 12.01
C ALA A 326 7.49 -3.08 10.60
N LYS A 327 7.27 -2.21 9.61
CA LYS A 327 7.34 -2.53 8.19
C LYS A 327 8.36 -1.64 7.49
N THR A 328 9.25 -2.21 6.69
CA THR A 328 10.12 -1.44 5.78
C THR A 328 9.41 -1.19 4.45
N VAL A 329 9.37 0.07 4.01
CA VAL A 329 8.85 0.48 2.70
C VAL A 329 9.99 1.11 1.90
N ILE A 330 10.20 0.63 0.67
CA ILE A 330 11.19 1.17 -0.25
C ILE A 330 10.52 2.25 -1.10
N LEU A 331 11.05 3.47 -1.06
CA LEU A 331 10.58 4.56 -1.90
C LEU A 331 11.22 4.42 -3.29
N ALA A 332 10.41 4.12 -4.31
CA ALA A 332 10.86 4.28 -5.69
C ALA A 332 10.90 5.79 -6.01
N GLU A 333 12.04 6.29 -6.49
CA GLU A 333 12.12 7.66 -7.00
C GLU A 333 11.16 7.81 -8.18
N GLN A 334 10.17 8.70 -8.07
CA GLN A 334 9.41 9.11 -9.24
C GLN A 334 10.35 9.95 -10.12
N SER A 335 10.82 9.34 -11.22
CA SER A 335 11.52 10.07 -12.26
C SER A 335 10.61 11.19 -12.76
N PRO A 336 11.01 12.47 -12.71
CA PRO A 336 10.22 13.54 -13.31
C PRO A 336 10.10 13.26 -14.81
N ALA A 337 8.87 13.18 -15.29
CA ALA A 337 8.58 13.11 -16.72
C ALA A 337 9.24 14.33 -17.38
N THR A 338 10.24 14.07 -18.22
CA THR A 338 10.92 15.12 -18.98
C THR A 338 9.95 15.61 -20.04
N ALA A 339 9.31 16.75 -19.78
CA ALA A 339 8.56 17.48 -20.79
C ALA A 339 9.54 18.11 -21.80
N THR A 340 9.96 17.36 -22.81
CA THR A 340 10.55 17.92 -24.03
C THR A 340 9.45 18.39 -24.96
N GLY A 341 8.96 19.60 -24.71
CA GLY A 341 8.13 20.36 -25.65
C GLY A 341 8.87 21.62 -26.08
N THR A 342 9.45 21.60 -27.28
CA THR A 342 9.93 22.83 -27.94
C THR A 342 8.77 23.41 -28.72
N ALA A 343 8.18 24.51 -28.25
CA ALA A 343 7.33 25.36 -29.09
C ALA A 343 7.35 26.81 -28.59
N THR A 344 7.84 27.67 -29.47
CA THR A 344 7.92 29.13 -29.46
C THR A 344 6.55 29.81 -29.33
N GLY A 345 6.53 30.92 -28.58
CA GLY A 345 5.51 31.99 -28.39
C GLY A 345 4.15 31.93 -29.10
N THR A 346 3.05 32.29 -28.43
CA THR A 346 2.69 33.71 -28.21
C THR A 346 1.74 33.87 -27.03
N ALA A 347 1.90 34.98 -26.30
CA ALA A 347 1.24 35.34 -25.06
C ALA A 347 -0.29 35.54 -25.16
N GLY A 348 -0.98 35.04 -24.15
CA GLY A 348 -2.35 35.40 -23.77
C GLY A 348 -2.53 35.07 -22.29
N THR A 349 -2.62 36.10 -21.47
CA THR A 349 -2.76 36.08 -20.01
C THR A 349 -3.97 35.27 -19.55
N ASP A 350 -3.80 34.42 -18.53
CA ASP A 350 -4.56 34.53 -17.29
C ASP A 350 -3.93 33.71 -16.16
N THR A 351 -3.95 34.31 -14.98
CA THR A 351 -3.27 33.96 -13.73
C THR A 351 -3.62 32.58 -13.18
N SER A 352 -2.58 31.75 -12.96
CA SER A 352 -2.61 30.69 -11.94
C SER A 352 -1.32 30.77 -11.11
N SER A 353 -1.50 31.04 -9.82
CA SER A 353 -0.46 30.85 -8.80
C SER A 353 -0.68 29.47 -8.17
N PRO A 354 0.36 28.67 -7.92
CA PRO A 354 0.23 27.38 -7.27
C PRO A 354 0.13 27.60 -5.75
N ALA A 355 -0.94 27.10 -5.13
CA ALA A 355 -1.03 27.07 -3.67
C ALA A 355 -0.54 25.71 -3.17
N SER A 356 0.59 25.77 -2.48
CA SER A 356 1.19 24.74 -1.67
C SER A 356 0.28 24.31 -0.52
N SER A 357 0.52 23.07 -0.07
CA SER A 357 0.22 22.51 1.24
C SER A 357 0.17 23.55 2.37
N ASN A 358 -0.92 23.54 3.13
CA ASN A 358 -0.87 23.41 4.59
C ASN A 358 -2.26 23.15 5.19
N VAL A 359 -2.24 22.24 6.15
CA VAL A 359 -3.28 21.92 7.13
C VAL A 359 -3.62 23.17 7.94
N GLN A 360 -4.91 23.50 8.03
CA GLN A 360 -5.51 24.06 9.25
C GLN A 360 -6.94 23.55 9.41
N VAL A 361 -7.19 23.00 10.60
CA VAL A 361 -8.48 22.61 11.13
C VAL A 361 -9.24 23.88 11.50
N GLN A 362 -10.47 24.02 11.02
CA GLN A 362 -11.48 24.84 11.69
C GLN A 362 -12.81 24.11 11.60
N GLU A 363 -13.33 23.76 12.78
CA GLU A 363 -14.68 23.25 12.98
C GLU A 363 -15.68 24.28 12.48
N ASP A 364 -16.66 23.83 11.70
CA ASP A 364 -17.99 24.41 11.79
C ASP A 364 -19.04 23.32 11.66
N ASN A 365 -19.91 23.33 12.66
CA ASN A 365 -20.91 22.34 12.99
C ASN A 365 -22.22 22.70 12.26
N SER A 366 -22.77 21.80 11.44
CA SER A 366 -24.20 21.84 11.17
C SER A 366 -24.74 20.47 10.77
N THR A 367 -25.35 19.85 11.77
CA THR A 367 -26.27 18.72 11.69
C THR A 367 -27.50 19.09 10.86
N GLN A 368 -27.90 18.25 9.90
CA GLN A 368 -29.30 18.15 9.52
C GLN A 368 -29.73 16.70 9.34
N THR A 369 -30.40 16.22 10.39
CA THR A 369 -31.19 15.00 10.47
C THR A 369 -32.30 15.00 9.42
N LYS A 370 -32.48 13.88 8.71
CA LYS A 370 -33.75 13.56 8.05
C LYS A 370 -34.16 12.14 8.43
N ALA A 371 -35.23 12.06 9.21
CA ALA A 371 -35.90 10.85 9.63
C ALA A 371 -36.62 10.19 8.45
N ILE A 372 -36.62 8.85 8.42
CA ILE A 372 -37.65 8.05 7.77
C ILE A 372 -38.04 6.94 8.74
N THR A 373 -39.32 6.96 9.10
CA THR A 373 -40.03 5.95 9.87
C THR A 373 -40.56 4.90 8.90
N GLU A 374 -40.35 3.61 9.16
CA GLU A 374 -41.34 2.57 8.88
C GLU A 374 -41.35 1.53 10.00
N THR A 375 -42.54 1.05 10.30
CA THR A 375 -42.93 0.32 11.51
C THR A 375 -43.44 -1.07 11.14
N SER A 376 -43.22 -2.04 12.05
CA SER A 376 -43.95 -3.31 12.23
C SER A 376 -43.54 -4.47 11.31
N SER A 377 -43.41 -5.74 11.71
CA SER A 377 -43.80 -6.48 12.93
C SER A 377 -43.08 -7.85 12.91
N GLY A 378 -42.90 -8.54 14.06
CA GLY A 378 -42.66 -9.99 14.03
C GLY A 378 -41.85 -10.62 15.18
N ASN A 379 -42.45 -10.66 16.36
CA ASN A 379 -42.11 -11.30 17.64
C ASN A 379 -41.46 -12.71 17.65
N SER A 380 -40.44 -12.91 18.51
CA SER A 380 -40.19 -14.04 19.47
C SER A 380 -38.72 -14.00 19.92
N GLY A 381 -38.25 -14.15 21.16
CA GLY A 381 -38.79 -14.43 22.49
C GLY A 381 -37.58 -14.73 23.42
N GLU A 382 -37.74 -14.45 24.72
CA GLU A 382 -36.91 -14.89 25.88
C GLU A 382 -35.52 -14.21 26.07
N VAL A 383 -35.34 -13.26 27.00
CA VAL A 383 -35.30 -13.29 28.49
C VAL A 383 -34.04 -13.97 29.07
N TYR A 384 -33.15 -13.16 29.65
CA TYR A 384 -32.53 -13.22 31.01
C TYR A 384 -31.68 -11.93 31.15
N GLY A 385 -32.06 -10.94 31.96
CA GLY A 385 -31.62 -10.79 33.36
C GLY A 385 -30.09 -10.73 33.46
N THR A 386 -29.44 -9.63 33.85
CA THR A 386 -29.41 -9.16 35.25
C THR A 386 -28.74 -7.78 35.34
N SER A 387 -29.21 -7.06 36.35
CA SER A 387 -28.85 -5.75 36.90
C SER A 387 -27.42 -5.60 37.42
N SER A 388 -27.06 -4.32 37.66
CA SER A 388 -26.13 -3.79 38.67
C SER A 388 -24.69 -3.58 38.19
N GLU A 389 -23.97 -2.52 38.54
CA GLU A 389 -24.22 -1.26 39.25
C GLU A 389 -22.94 -0.44 38.99
N VAL A 390 -23.06 0.84 38.68
CA VAL A 390 -21.95 1.80 38.71
C VAL A 390 -21.96 2.47 40.08
N PRO A 391 -20.79 2.76 40.65
CA PRO A 391 -20.61 4.10 41.18
C PRO A 391 -19.35 4.77 40.67
N ALA A 392 -19.52 6.08 40.55
CA ALA A 392 -18.62 7.06 39.99
C ALA A 392 -17.54 7.55 40.96
N GLU A 393 -16.53 8.18 40.34
CA GLU A 393 -15.77 9.36 40.76
C GLU A 393 -14.90 9.33 42.02
N ALA A 394 -13.61 9.64 41.81
CA ALA A 394 -12.95 10.74 42.52
C ALA A 394 -11.83 11.35 41.66
N GLU A 395 -11.91 12.66 41.46
CA GLU A 395 -10.99 13.53 40.71
C GLU A 395 -9.90 14.16 41.61
N THR A 396 -8.70 14.32 41.03
CA THR A 396 -7.69 15.42 41.21
C THR A 396 -6.75 15.47 42.43
N PRO A 397 -5.61 16.24 42.43
CA PRO A 397 -4.94 17.01 41.35
C PRO A 397 -3.35 16.98 41.33
N VAL A 398 -2.79 17.58 40.25
CA VAL A 398 -1.43 18.19 39.96
C VAL A 398 -0.10 17.55 40.44
N SER A 399 0.88 17.44 39.52
CA SER A 399 1.99 18.42 39.44
C SER A 399 2.81 18.26 38.16
N SER A 400 3.07 19.38 37.50
CA SER A 400 4.02 19.57 36.41
C SER A 400 5.43 19.75 36.98
N SER A 401 6.43 19.09 36.40
CA SER A 401 7.81 19.59 36.45
C SER A 401 8.51 19.35 35.12
N SER A 402 9.02 20.44 34.58
CA SER A 402 9.87 20.57 33.40
C SER A 402 11.32 20.51 33.83
N GLU A 403 12.14 19.67 33.21
CA GLU A 403 13.58 19.93 33.11
C GLU A 403 14.09 19.55 31.71
N ALA A 404 14.79 20.51 31.11
CA ALA A 404 15.49 20.43 29.85
C ALA A 404 17.00 20.33 30.13
N ALA A 405 17.68 19.43 29.42
CA ALA A 405 19.13 19.43 29.14
C ALA A 405 19.42 18.18 28.29
N THR A 406 20.25 18.13 27.25
CA THR A 406 21.16 19.08 26.61
C THR A 406 21.57 18.43 25.28
N SER A 407 21.76 19.25 24.24
CA SER A 407 22.31 18.90 22.95
C SER A 407 23.84 18.69 22.99
N SER A 408 24.34 17.68 22.28
CA SER A 408 25.71 17.57 21.75
C SER A 408 25.75 16.35 20.80
N GLY A 409 26.39 16.31 19.65
CA GLY A 409 27.21 17.27 18.91
C GLY A 409 27.43 16.72 17.50
N PHE A 410 27.43 17.61 16.52
CA PHE A 410 27.81 17.37 15.13
C PHE A 410 29.30 17.02 15.07
N GLY A 411 29.68 15.88 14.48
CA GLY A 411 31.06 15.45 14.31
C GLY A 411 31.26 14.84 12.93
N GLY A 412 31.74 15.63 11.99
CA GLY A 412 32.02 15.20 10.62
C GLY A 412 33.20 14.23 10.55
N PHE A 413 33.06 13.20 9.72
CA PHE A 413 34.17 12.34 9.30
C PHE A 413 34.58 12.71 7.87
N LEU A 414 35.75 13.32 7.76
CA LEU A 414 36.50 13.44 6.52
C LEU A 414 37.19 12.11 6.22
N ALA A 415 36.97 11.61 5.00
CA ALA A 415 37.60 10.43 4.46
C ALA A 415 39.10 10.69 4.16
N PHE A 416 39.97 9.79 4.65
CA PHE A 416 41.33 9.62 4.13
C PHE A 416 41.41 8.28 3.41
N VAL A 417 41.51 8.31 2.07
CA VAL A 417 41.88 7.14 1.27
C VAL A 417 43.32 7.35 0.79
N SER A 418 44.27 6.66 1.41
CA SER A 418 45.65 6.57 0.93
C SER A 418 45.79 5.33 0.04
N LEU A 419 45.98 5.55 -1.26
CA LEU A 419 46.36 4.49 -2.20
C LEU A 419 47.70 4.88 -2.86
N VAL A 420 48.79 4.59 -2.15
CA VAL A 420 50.15 4.59 -2.69
C VAL A 420 50.57 3.13 -2.84
N SER A 421 50.77 2.66 -4.08
CA SER A 421 51.82 1.70 -4.46
C SER A 421 51.65 1.24 -5.92
N ILE A 422 52.23 1.97 -6.87
CA ILE A 422 52.72 1.41 -8.14
C ILE A 422 54.10 2.03 -8.40
N VAL A 423 55.15 1.41 -7.85
CA VAL A 423 56.53 1.55 -8.36
C VAL A 423 57.19 0.19 -8.25
N TYR A 424 57.08 -0.61 -9.32
CA TYR A 424 58.01 -1.71 -9.55
C TYR A 424 58.24 -1.85 -11.06
N CYS A 425 59.51 -2.01 -11.43
CA CYS A 425 60.08 -2.14 -12.78
C CYS A 425 60.60 -0.82 -13.41
N PHE A 426 61.86 -0.46 -13.11
CA PHE A 426 62.99 -0.49 -14.07
C PHE A 426 64.25 0.12 -13.45
N LYS A 427 65.20 -0.72 -13.03
CA LYS A 427 66.65 -0.47 -13.21
C LYS A 427 67.45 -1.74 -12.90
N ARG A 428 67.85 -2.45 -13.96
CA ARG A 428 69.07 -3.26 -13.96
C ARG A 428 69.70 -3.16 -15.35
N ASN A 429 70.76 -2.35 -15.44
CA ASN A 429 71.86 -2.51 -16.40
C ASN A 429 73.09 -1.81 -15.81
N GLN A 430 74.07 -2.66 -15.47
CA GLN A 430 75.44 -2.53 -14.98
C GLN A 430 75.60 -3.78 -14.10
N ILE A 431 76.27 -4.86 -14.48
CA ILE A 431 77.43 -5.11 -15.36
C ILE A 431 77.09 -6.23 -16.35
#